data_AF-A0A9X2W0V9-F1
#
_entry.id   AF-A0A9X2W0V9-F1
#
_cell.length_a   1.000
_cell.length_b   1.000
_cell.length_c   1.000
_cell.angle_alpha   90.00
_cell.angle_beta   90.00
_cell.angle_gamma   90.00
#
_symmetry.space_group_name_H-M   'P 1'
#
loop_
_entity.id
_entity.type
_entity.pdbx_description
1 polymer ?
#
loop_
_entity_poly.entity_id
_entity_poly.type
_entity_poly.pdbx_seq_one_letter_code
_entity_poly.pdbx_strand_id
1 'polypeptide(L)' 'MRTEPTLRIPLGILALLAALAVYAGVIANYAPGLIGDWPTLAQALVYLVLGLIWLLPLKRFIIWMETGRWG' A
#
# COMPACT_ATOMS: atom_id res chain seq x y z
N MET A 1 -8.93 -26.14 -5.18
CA MET A 1 -9.70 -25.14 -4.41
C MET A 1 -9.43 -25.40 -2.94
N ARG A 2 -9.21 -24.36 -2.11
CA ARG A 2 -8.96 -24.56 -0.66
C ARG A 2 -10.23 -25.14 -0.01
N THR A 3 -10.07 -26.20 0.77
CA THR A 3 -11.17 -26.96 1.39
C THR A 3 -11.52 -26.47 2.80
N GLU A 4 -10.68 -25.64 3.43
CA GLU A 4 -10.88 -25.16 4.81
C GLU A 4 -10.75 -23.63 4.91
N PRO A 5 -11.61 -22.98 5.71
CA PRO A 5 -11.56 -21.54 5.94
C PRO A 5 -10.32 -21.15 6.77
N THR A 6 -9.60 -20.12 6.32
CA THR A 6 -8.43 -19.57 7.04
C THR A 6 -8.64 -18.09 7.37
N LEU A 7 -8.49 -17.71 8.64
CA LEU A 7 -8.63 -16.31 9.09
C LEU A 7 -7.56 -15.35 8.52
N ARG A 8 -6.43 -15.88 8.01
CA ARG A 8 -5.35 -15.06 7.45
C ARG A 8 -5.77 -14.19 6.28
N ILE A 9 -6.69 -14.68 5.45
CA ILE A 9 -7.15 -13.96 4.25
C ILE A 9 -7.97 -12.71 4.65
N PRO A 10 -9.07 -12.83 5.43
CA PRO A 10 -9.83 -11.64 5.84
C PRO A 10 -9.00 -10.70 6.71
N LEU A 11 -8.17 -11.22 7.63
CA LEU A 11 -7.26 -10.38 8.42
C LEU A 11 -6.21 -9.69 7.54
N GLY A 12 -5.69 -10.38 6.53
CA GLY A 12 -4.73 -9.82 5.57
C GLY A 12 -5.34 -8.69 4.75
N ILE A 13 -6.58 -8.84 4.27
CA ILE A 13 -7.30 -7.78 3.58
C ILE A 13 -7.50 -6.57 4.50
N LEU A 14 -7.95 -6.78 5.74
CA LEU A 14 -8.12 -5.69 6.71
C LEU A 14 -6.80 -4.98 7.01
N ALA A 15 -5.71 -5.72 7.19
CA ALA A 15 -4.38 -5.17 7.40
C ALA A 15 -3.89 -4.37 6.18
N LEU A 16 -4.15 -4.85 4.96
CA LEU A 16 -3.82 -4.14 3.72
C LEU A 16 -4.60 -2.82 3.61
N LEU A 17 -5.91 -2.85 3.87
CA LEU A 17 -6.76 -1.66 3.85
C LEU A 17 -6.31 -0.64 4.90
N ALA A 18 -6.00 -1.09 6.12
CA ALA A 18 -5.48 -0.23 7.18
C ALA A 18 -4.12 0.38 6.80
N ALA A 19 -3.20 -0.42 6.25
CA ALA A 19 -1.90 0.06 5.79
C ALA A 19 -2.04 1.10 4.66
N LEU A 20 -2.93 0.85 3.70
CA LEU A 20 -3.24 1.80 2.62
C LEU A 20 -3.86 3.09 3.14
N ALA A 21 -4.79 3.01 4.10
CA ALA A 21 -5.40 4.18 4.72
C ALA A 21 -4.37 5.03 5.47
N VAL A 22 -3.49 4.40 6.24
CA VAL A 22 -2.38 5.09 6.92
C VAL A 22 -1.44 5.72 5.90
N TYR A 23 -1.03 4.97 4.87
CA TYR A 23 -0.13 5.46 3.83
C TYR A 23 -0.69 6.67 3.08
N ALA A 24 -1.95 6.57 2.62
CA ALA A 24 -2.66 7.66 1.96
C ALA A 24 -2.82 8.86 2.90
N GLY A 25 -3.16 8.63 4.17
CA GLY A 25 -3.25 9.66 5.19
C GLY A 25 -1.92 10.39 5.38
N VAL A 26 -0.81 9.68 5.52
CA VAL A 26 0.53 10.27 5.63
C VAL A 26 0.82 11.14 4.40
N ILE A 27 0.63 10.63 3.19
CA ILE A 27 0.89 11.41 1.97
C ILE A 27 0.00 12.65 1.92
N ALA A 28 -1.30 12.52 2.18
CA ALA A 28 -2.24 13.63 2.12
C ALA A 28 -1.92 14.74 3.14
N ASN A 29 -1.39 14.39 4.31
CA ASN A 29 -1.04 15.36 5.36
C ASN A 29 0.32 16.03 5.12
N TYR A 30 1.32 15.31 4.56
CA TYR A 30 2.69 15.81 4.47
C TYR A 30 3.13 16.23 3.07
N ALA A 31 2.68 15.55 2.00
CA ALA A 31 3.15 15.86 0.65
C ALA A 31 2.78 17.29 0.20
N PRO A 32 1.54 17.80 0.39
CA PRO A 32 1.21 19.16 -0.02
C PRO A 32 2.10 20.23 0.63
N GLY A 33 2.52 20.05 1.88
CA GLY A 33 3.42 20.98 2.57
C GLY A 33 4.87 20.95 2.07
N LEU A 34 5.28 19.88 1.39
CA LEU A 34 6.66 19.72 0.89
C LEU A 34 6.80 20.09 -0.59
N ILE A 35 5.80 19.77 -1.40
CA ILE A 35 5.84 19.92 -2.86
C ILE A 35 4.75 20.84 -3.41
N GLY A 36 3.95 21.49 -2.56
CA GLY A 36 2.80 22.31 -2.98
C GLY A 36 3.17 23.47 -3.90
N ASP A 37 4.32 24.08 -3.69
CA ASP A 37 4.82 25.21 -4.49
C ASP A 37 5.57 24.78 -5.77
N TRP A 38 5.72 23.46 -5.99
CA TRP A 38 6.44 22.95 -7.16
C TRP A 38 5.59 23.05 -8.43
N PRO A 39 6.20 23.10 -9.62
CA PRO A 39 5.46 22.98 -10.88
C PRO A 39 4.62 21.68 -10.94
N THR A 40 3.44 21.75 -11.56
CA THR A 40 2.47 20.65 -11.62
C THR A 40 3.08 19.33 -12.13
N LEU A 41 3.99 19.39 -13.11
CA LEU A 41 4.62 18.20 -13.67
C LEU A 41 5.54 17.50 -12.65
N ALA A 42 6.26 18.28 -11.83
CA ALA A 42 7.11 17.73 -10.78
C ALA A 42 6.25 17.09 -9.68
N GLN A 43 5.15 17.74 -9.29
CA GLN A 43 4.19 17.14 -8.36
C GLN A 43 3.61 15.83 -8.89
N ALA A 44 3.23 15.79 -10.17
CA ALA A 44 2.69 14.59 -10.81
C ALA A 44 3.69 13.42 -10.77
N LEU A 45 4.98 13.68 -11.05
CA LEU A 45 6.02 12.65 -10.94
C LEU A 45 6.16 12.13 -9.51
N VAL A 46 6.15 13.02 -8.51
CA VAL A 46 6.23 12.61 -7.10
C VAL A 46 5.04 11.74 -6.70
N TYR A 47 3.81 12.17 -7.00
CA TYR A 47 2.61 11.38 -6.69
C TYR A 47 2.56 10.06 -7.46
N LEU A 48 3.08 10.01 -8.69
CA LEU A 48 3.19 8.77 -9.46
C LEU A 48 4.16 7.79 -8.78
N VAL A 49 5.33 8.26 -8.36
CA VAL A 49 6.31 7.43 -7.64
C VAL A 49 5.74 6.95 -6.31
N LEU A 50 5.13 7.84 -5.52
CA LEU A 50 4.46 7.48 -4.26
C LEU A 50 3.31 6.49 -4.49
N GLY A 51 2.57 6.62 -5.60
CA GLY A 51 1.51 5.70 -5.99
C GLY A 51 2.00 4.31 -6.41
N LEU A 52 3.27 4.18 -6.80
CA LEU A 52 3.87 2.90 -7.22
C LEU A 52 4.71 2.25 -6.13
N ILE A 53 5.41 3.01 -5.29
CA ILE A 53 6.40 2.47 -4.35
C ILE A 53 5.76 1.54 -3.31
N TRP A 54 4.50 1.78 -2.92
CA TRP A 54 3.79 0.91 -1.98
C TRP A 54 3.49 -0.49 -2.54
N LEU A 55 3.59 -0.69 -3.86
CA LEU A 55 3.40 -2.00 -4.51
C LEU A 55 4.57 -2.95 -4.24
N LEU A 56 5.77 -2.43 -3.94
CA LEU A 56 6.97 -3.23 -3.70
C LEU A 56 6.78 -4.33 -2.64
N PRO A 57 6.22 -4.04 -1.44
CA PRO A 57 5.94 -5.07 -0.44
C PRO A 57 4.73 -5.97 -0.78
N LEU A 58 3.85 -5.55 -1.70
CA LEU A 58 2.55 -6.20 -1.92
C LEU A 58 2.70 -7.67 -2.35
N LYS A 59 3.69 -7.98 -3.18
CA LYS A 59 3.96 -9.35 -3.62
C LYS A 59 4.18 -10.31 -2.44
N ARG A 60 5.07 -9.95 -1.51
CA ARG A 60 5.40 -10.80 -0.35
C ARG A 60 4.20 -10.93 0.58
N PHE A 61 3.45 -9.85 0.75
CA PHE A 61 2.24 -9.85 1.57
C PHE A 61 1.15 -10.76 1.01
N ILE A 62 0.93 -10.75 -0.31
CA ILE A 62 -0.03 -11.66 -0.97
C ILE A 62 0.41 -13.12 -0.81
N ILE A 63 1.69 -13.43 -1.02
CA ILE A 63 2.23 -14.78 -0.81
C ILE A 63 1.98 -15.24 0.63
N TRP A 64 2.17 -14.35 1.61
CA TRP A 64 1.88 -14.63 3.02
C TRP A 64 0.39 -14.87 3.28
N MET A 65 -0.50 -14.07 2.72
CA MET A 65 -1.95 -14.26 2.90
C MET A 65 -2.39 -15.64 2.41
N GLU A 66 -1.92 -16.05 1.23
CA GLU A 66 -2.27 -17.34 0.66
C GLU A 66 -1.57 -18.49 1.38
N THR A 67 -0.25 -18.42 1.57
CA THR A 67 0.57 -19.58 1.98
C THR A 67 0.96 -19.60 3.45
N GLY A 68 0.83 -18.48 4.16
CA GLY A 68 1.36 -18.27 5.51
C GLY A 68 2.88 -18.07 5.57
N ARG A 69 3.57 -18.02 4.43
CA ARG A 69 5.03 -17.83 4.31
C ARG A 69 5.32 -16.50 3.63
N TRP A 70 6.41 -15.83 4.01
CA TRP A 70 6.75 -14.49 3.48
C TRP A 70 7.46 -14.50 2.10
N GLY A 71 7.60 -15.68 1.51
CA GLY A 71 8.36 -16.00 0.31
C GLY A 71 8.71 -17.48 0.32
#